data_AF-A0AAD9GD73-F1
#
_entry.id   AF-A0AAD9GD73-F1
#
_cell.length_a   1.000
_cell.length_b   1.000
_cell.length_c   1.000
_cell.angle_alpha   90.00
_cell.angle_beta   90.00
_cell.angle_gamma   90.00
#
_symmetry.space_group_name_H-M   'P 1'
#
loop_
_entity.id
_entity.type
_entity.pdbx_description
1 polymer ?
#
loop_
_entity_poly.entity_id
_entity_poly.type
_entity_poly.pdbx_seq_one_letter_code
_entity_poly.pdbx_strand_id
1 'polypeptide(L)'
;MDEKSSSAVSDPKVAAFYDFVVKSNKFYCQKDLEALMKKHEIKSSRYKEVIQQLIKEGLLRSERFKNVIITWATRDDSNSDTDNTLELLEWVDARLQPSSRCRVERVKLQAMIEGCQSKISDAESSLGNEKRDCIDEKCSAIQSEIEVLNQQVEVNRKDIMRCIVEEMKMTEDSIMRSVIIQLGIAASKK
;
A
#
# COMPACT_ATOMS: atom_id res chain seq x y z
N MET A 1 54.74 12.10 -27.94
CA MET A 1 54.32 11.72 -29.30
C MET A 1 52.80 11.82 -29.31
N ASP A 2 52.28 12.93 -29.80
CA ASP A 2 50.85 13.17 -29.87
C ASP A 2 50.27 12.36 -31.03
N GLU A 3 49.59 11.26 -30.71
CA GLU A 3 48.73 10.58 -31.66
C GLU A 3 47.62 11.56 -32.06
N LYS A 4 47.76 12.19 -33.24
CA LYS A 4 46.66 12.89 -33.90
C LYS A 4 45.52 11.89 -34.05
N SER A 5 44.55 11.97 -33.13
CA SER A 5 43.31 11.23 -33.21
C SER A 5 42.55 11.78 -34.42
N SER A 6 42.67 11.09 -35.56
CA SER A 6 41.95 11.43 -36.78
C SER A 6 40.46 11.29 -36.49
N SER A 7 39.71 12.40 -36.44
CA SER A 7 38.28 12.38 -36.10
C SER A 7 37.49 11.37 -36.93
N ALA A 8 36.50 10.70 -36.35
CA ALA A 8 35.66 9.71 -37.02
C ALA A 8 34.96 10.30 -38.24
N VAL A 9 34.63 11.59 -38.16
CA VAL A 9 33.92 12.38 -39.16
C VAL A 9 34.83 12.84 -40.31
N SER A 10 36.14 12.53 -40.25
CA SER A 10 37.07 12.77 -41.36
C SER A 10 36.78 11.90 -42.59
N ASP A 11 36.16 10.73 -42.40
CA ASP A 11 35.64 9.90 -43.48
C ASP A 11 34.27 10.45 -43.94
N PRO A 12 34.13 10.91 -45.21
CA PRO A 12 32.88 11.49 -45.70
C PRO A 12 31.66 10.57 -45.56
N LYS A 13 31.89 9.24 -45.57
CA LYS A 13 30.81 8.26 -45.38
C LYS A 13 30.34 8.22 -43.94
N VAL A 14 31.27 8.31 -42.99
CA VAL A 14 30.96 8.38 -41.56
C VAL A 14 30.31 9.71 -41.22
N ALA A 15 30.73 10.81 -41.84
CA ALA A 15 30.08 12.11 -41.73
C ALA A 15 28.63 12.08 -42.20
N ALA A 16 28.37 11.56 -43.41
CA ALA A 16 27.02 11.44 -43.94
C ALA A 16 26.13 10.52 -43.08
N PHE A 17 26.70 9.45 -42.52
CA PHE A 17 26.01 8.58 -41.57
C PHE A 17 25.64 9.32 -40.27
N TYR A 18 26.59 10.05 -39.70
CA TYR A 18 26.36 10.82 -38.48
C TYR A 18 25.29 11.90 -38.70
N ASP A 19 25.39 12.66 -39.79
CA ASP A 19 24.39 13.67 -40.17
C ASP A 19 22.98 13.08 -40.27
N PHE A 20 22.86 11.87 -40.79
CA PHE A 20 21.58 11.17 -40.85
C PHE A 20 21.05 10.81 -39.45
N VAL A 21 21.92 10.29 -38.57
CA VAL A 21 21.57 9.92 -37.20
C VAL A 21 21.17 11.13 -36.36
N VAL A 22 21.80 12.29 -36.59
CA VAL A 22 21.43 13.56 -35.95
C VAL A 22 20.07 14.04 -36.47
N LYS A 23 19.90 14.12 -37.80
CA LYS A 23 18.67 14.64 -38.43
C LYS A 23 17.44 13.79 -38.13
N SER A 24 17.61 12.48 -37.98
CA SER A 24 16.50 11.57 -37.72
C SER A 24 15.96 11.70 -36.29
N ASN A 25 16.79 12.18 -35.37
CA ASN A 25 16.50 12.33 -33.96
C ASN A 25 15.87 11.08 -33.33
N LYS A 26 16.46 9.90 -33.59
CA LYS A 26 15.93 8.60 -33.17
C LYS A 26 16.91 7.81 -32.31
N PHE A 27 16.36 6.88 -31.54
CA PHE A 27 17.12 5.82 -30.87
C PHE A 27 17.37 4.64 -31.81
N TYR A 28 18.55 4.05 -31.67
CA TYR A 28 19.01 2.96 -32.51
C TYR A 28 19.57 1.82 -31.66
N CYS A 29 19.20 0.58 -31.99
CA CYS A 29 19.93 -0.58 -31.49
C CYS A 29 21.11 -0.91 -32.44
N GLN A 30 22.00 -1.81 -32.01
CA GLN A 30 23.14 -2.26 -32.83
C GLN A 30 22.73 -2.68 -34.25
N LYS A 31 21.65 -3.47 -34.39
CA LYS A 31 21.17 -3.92 -35.72
C LYS A 31 20.70 -2.76 -36.60
N ASP A 32 20.06 -1.75 -36.01
CA ASP A 32 19.59 -0.57 -36.74
C ASP A 32 20.78 0.22 -37.28
N LEU A 33 21.81 0.44 -36.44
CA LEU A 33 23.03 1.13 -36.81
C LEU A 33 23.84 0.36 -37.86
N GLU A 34 24.00 -0.96 -37.73
CA GLU A 34 24.68 -1.79 -38.72
C GLU A 34 23.99 -1.73 -40.10
N ALA A 35 22.65 -1.73 -40.12
CA ALA A 35 21.87 -1.59 -41.34
C ALA A 35 22.03 -0.19 -41.96
N LEU A 36 22.07 0.87 -41.13
CA LEU A 36 22.32 2.23 -41.59
C LEU A 36 23.74 2.40 -42.12
N MET A 37 24.76 1.90 -41.42
CA MET A 37 26.15 1.93 -41.86
C MET A 37 26.31 1.27 -43.24
N LYS A 38 25.61 0.14 -43.47
CA LYS A 38 25.60 -0.52 -44.79
C LYS A 38 25.00 0.37 -45.88
N LYS A 39 23.94 1.14 -45.58
CA LYS A 39 23.33 2.10 -46.53
C LYS A 39 24.27 3.26 -46.87
N HIS A 40 25.13 3.66 -45.94
CA HIS A 40 26.18 4.67 -46.16
C HIS A 40 27.50 4.05 -46.65
N GLU A 41 27.47 2.81 -47.15
CA GLU A 41 28.63 2.09 -47.68
C GLU A 41 29.80 1.93 -46.69
N ILE A 42 29.51 1.92 -45.39
CA ILE A 42 30.46 1.63 -44.33
C ILE A 42 30.39 0.13 -44.03
N LYS A 43 31.55 -0.54 -44.09
CA LYS A 43 31.63 -1.98 -43.83
C LYS A 43 31.20 -2.31 -42.40
N SER A 44 30.34 -3.30 -42.21
CA SER A 44 29.89 -3.76 -40.89
C SER A 44 31.05 -4.20 -39.98
N SER A 45 32.18 -4.65 -40.54
CA SER A 45 33.40 -4.96 -39.78
C SER A 45 33.98 -3.75 -39.05
N ARG A 46 33.72 -2.52 -39.53
CA ARG A 46 34.13 -1.27 -38.89
C ARG A 46 33.12 -0.75 -37.85
N TYR A 47 32.03 -1.48 -37.59
CA TYR A 47 30.97 -1.05 -36.66
C TYR A 47 31.52 -0.63 -35.30
N LYS A 48 32.28 -1.51 -34.64
CA LYS A 48 32.81 -1.25 -33.29
C LYS A 48 33.72 -0.02 -33.28
N GLU A 49 34.61 0.09 -34.27
CA GLU A 49 35.55 1.19 -34.40
C GLU A 49 34.83 2.53 -34.57
N VAL A 50 33.95 2.63 -35.58
CA VAL A 50 33.24 3.87 -35.93
C VAL A 50 32.32 4.32 -34.79
N ILE A 51 31.51 3.43 -34.24
CA ILE A 51 30.57 3.79 -33.17
C ILE A 51 31.30 4.16 -31.88
N GLN A 52 32.34 3.41 -31.48
CA GLN A 52 33.13 3.78 -30.30
C GLN A 52 33.84 5.11 -30.47
N GLN A 53 34.32 5.40 -31.68
CA GLN A 53 35.00 6.66 -31.95
C GLN A 53 34.03 7.85 -31.91
N LEU A 54 32.84 7.72 -32.50
CA LEU A 54 31.79 8.75 -32.40
C LEU A 54 31.32 8.97 -30.95
N ILE A 55 31.27 7.93 -30.12
CA ILE A 55 30.98 8.06 -28.67
C ILE A 55 32.12 8.77 -27.94
N LYS A 56 33.38 8.40 -28.22
CA LYS A 56 34.56 9.06 -27.62
C LYS A 56 34.65 10.53 -27.99
N GLU A 57 34.24 10.89 -29.20
CA GLU A 57 34.17 12.27 -29.68
C GLU A 57 32.94 13.03 -29.13
N GLY A 58 32.10 12.39 -28.31
CA GLY A 58 30.91 13.01 -27.71
C GLY A 58 29.75 13.23 -28.68
N LEU A 59 29.86 12.73 -29.91
CA LEU A 59 28.89 12.91 -30.98
C LEU A 59 27.67 11.99 -30.81
N LEU A 60 27.90 10.79 -30.26
CA LEU A 60 26.85 9.84 -29.91
C LEU A 60 26.87 9.54 -28.40
N ARG A 61 25.70 9.23 -27.86
CA ARG A 61 25.54 8.61 -26.53
C ARG A 61 25.03 7.20 -26.67
N SER A 62 25.36 6.36 -25.69
CA SER A 62 24.85 5.00 -25.63
C SER A 62 24.55 4.58 -24.21
N GLU A 63 23.47 3.83 -24.02
CA GLU A 63 23.07 3.28 -22.73
C GLU A 63 22.59 1.84 -22.88
N ARG A 64 22.82 1.03 -21.84
CA ARG A 64 22.49 -0.39 -21.82
C ARG A 64 21.19 -0.62 -21.06
N PHE A 65 20.18 -1.13 -21.76
CA PHE A 65 18.92 -1.58 -21.19
C PHE A 65 18.83 -3.10 -21.25
N LYS A 66 19.01 -3.75 -20.10
CA LYS A 66 19.05 -5.21 -19.97
C LYS A 66 20.09 -5.82 -20.94
N ASN A 67 19.62 -6.44 -22.02
CA ASN A 67 20.43 -7.12 -23.04
C ASN A 67 20.57 -6.33 -24.35
N VAL A 68 20.07 -5.09 -24.41
CA VAL A 68 20.13 -4.24 -25.61
C VAL A 68 20.90 -2.96 -25.29
N ILE A 69 21.82 -2.58 -26.19
CA ILE A 69 22.48 -1.27 -26.15
C ILE A 69 21.74 -0.36 -27.12
N ILE A 70 21.34 0.80 -26.62
CA ILE A 70 20.64 1.83 -27.38
C ILE A 70 21.59 3.01 -27.55
N THR A 71 21.67 3.55 -28.75
CA THR A 71 22.57 4.63 -29.15
C THR A 71 21.77 5.73 -29.82
N TRP A 72 22.11 6.99 -29.56
CA TRP A 72 21.48 8.17 -30.14
C TRP A 72 22.49 9.32 -30.30
N ALA A 73 22.17 10.30 -31.13
CA ALA A 73 22.99 11.52 -31.26
C ALA A 73 22.88 12.39 -30.01
N THR A 74 24.01 12.96 -29.59
CA THR A 74 24.01 13.98 -28.52
C THR A 74 23.26 15.23 -29.02
N ARG A 75 22.33 15.75 -28.21
CA ARG A 75 21.66 17.04 -28.44
C ARG A 75 22.38 18.11 -27.61
N ASP A 76 22.68 19.26 -28.20
CA ASP A 76 23.40 20.36 -27.51
C ASP A 76 22.51 21.18 -26.55
N ASP A 77 21.23 20.85 -26.43
CA ASP A 77 20.31 21.58 -25.56
C ASP A 77 20.53 21.19 -24.08
N SER A 78 20.99 22.19 -23.31
CA SER A 78 21.32 22.14 -21.88
C SER A 78 20.20 21.69 -20.91
N ASN A 79 19.01 21.34 -21.42
CA ASN A 79 17.87 20.80 -20.65
C ASN A 79 17.53 19.32 -21.01
N SER A 80 18.31 18.66 -21.87
CA SER A 80 17.87 17.43 -22.55
C SER A 80 18.12 16.11 -21.81
N ASP A 81 18.89 16.06 -20.73
CA ASP A 81 19.26 14.77 -20.10
C ASP A 81 18.06 14.05 -19.45
N THR A 82 17.11 14.79 -18.86
CA THR A 82 15.91 14.20 -18.25
C THR A 82 14.87 13.80 -19.30
N ASP A 83 14.72 14.59 -20.35
CA ASP A 83 13.76 14.36 -21.44
C ASP A 83 14.18 13.16 -22.31
N ASN A 84 15.48 13.06 -22.61
CA ASN A 84 16.06 11.91 -23.31
C ASN A 84 15.86 10.60 -22.54
N THR A 85 15.86 10.64 -21.20
CA THR A 85 15.65 9.43 -20.38
C THR A 85 14.22 8.93 -20.47
N LEU A 86 13.23 9.82 -20.47
CA LEU A 86 11.81 9.44 -20.59
C LEU A 86 11.48 8.94 -22.01
N GLU A 87 11.92 9.65 -23.05
CA GLU A 87 11.76 9.22 -24.45
C GLU A 87 12.40 7.84 -24.71
N LEU A 88 13.55 7.58 -24.09
CA LEU A 88 14.27 6.31 -24.18
C LEU A 88 13.52 5.18 -23.47
N LEU A 89 12.93 5.45 -22.30
CA LEU A 89 12.10 4.48 -21.59
C LEU A 89 10.82 4.14 -22.36
N GLU A 90 10.15 5.13 -22.94
CA GLU A 90 8.97 4.91 -23.78
C GLU A 90 9.29 4.11 -25.06
N TRP A 91 10.42 4.42 -25.71
CA TRP A 91 10.89 3.67 -26.87
C TRP A 91 11.23 2.22 -26.52
N VAL A 92 11.87 2.00 -25.37
CA VAL A 92 12.19 0.67 -24.85
C VAL A 92 10.91 -0.09 -24.56
N ASP A 93 9.93 0.51 -23.88
CA ASP A 93 8.65 -0.14 -23.56
C ASP A 93 7.86 -0.50 -24.82
N ALA A 94 7.82 0.39 -25.80
CA ALA A 94 7.14 0.15 -27.08
C ALA A 94 7.77 -1.02 -27.88
N ARG A 95 9.10 -1.17 -27.85
CA ARG A 95 9.81 -2.25 -28.57
C ARG A 95 9.95 -3.53 -27.77
N LEU A 96 10.03 -3.45 -26.45
CA LEU A 96 10.06 -4.60 -25.54
C LEU A 96 8.64 -4.92 -25.09
N GLN A 97 7.75 -5.21 -26.05
CA GLN A 97 6.46 -5.79 -25.68
C GLN A 97 6.70 -7.05 -24.81
N PRO A 98 5.95 -7.22 -23.70
CA PRO A 98 6.06 -8.42 -22.90
C PRO A 98 5.83 -9.62 -23.81
N SER A 99 6.77 -10.57 -23.78
CA SER A 99 6.61 -11.80 -24.56
C SER A 99 5.23 -12.43 -24.29
N SER A 100 4.66 -13.11 -25.28
CA SER A 100 3.37 -13.80 -25.14
C SER A 100 3.35 -14.71 -23.89
N ARG A 101 4.49 -15.30 -23.54
CA ARG A 101 4.68 -16.06 -22.30
C ARG A 101 4.48 -15.22 -21.04
N CYS A 102 5.10 -14.03 -20.96
CA CYS A 102 4.92 -13.10 -19.84
C CYS A 102 3.47 -12.59 -19.72
N ARG A 103 2.75 -12.44 -20.83
CA ARG A 103 1.32 -12.05 -20.80
C ARG A 103 0.45 -13.15 -20.18
N VAL A 104 0.64 -14.40 -20.60
CA VAL A 104 -0.13 -15.55 -20.06
C VAL A 104 0.15 -15.74 -18.57
N GLU A 105 1.42 -15.63 -18.17
CA GLU A 105 1.82 -15.74 -16.77
C GLU A 105 1.24 -14.62 -15.91
N ARG A 106 1.21 -13.38 -16.42
CA ARG A 106 0.55 -12.25 -15.76
C ARG A 106 -0.94 -12.50 -15.55
N VAL A 107 -1.66 -12.98 -16.55
CA VAL A 107 -3.10 -13.28 -16.44
C VAL A 107 -3.35 -14.36 -15.40
N LYS A 108 -2.51 -15.40 -15.35
CA LYS A 108 -2.61 -16.45 -14.33
C LYS A 108 -2.38 -15.91 -12.92
N LEU A 109 -1.32 -15.12 -12.73
CA LEU A 109 -1.02 -14.50 -11.43
C LEU A 109 -2.13 -13.55 -10.99
N GLN A 110 -2.70 -12.77 -11.92
CA GLN A 110 -3.81 -11.88 -11.66
C GLN A 110 -5.06 -12.65 -11.18
N ALA A 111 -5.42 -13.74 -11.85
CA ALA A 111 -6.53 -14.59 -11.43
C ALA A 111 -6.28 -15.25 -10.06
N MET A 112 -5.02 -15.61 -9.75
CA MET A 112 -4.67 -16.13 -8.42
C MET A 112 -4.81 -15.05 -7.33
N ILE A 113 -4.39 -13.80 -7.61
CA ILE A 113 -4.55 -12.68 -6.69
C ILE A 113 -6.03 -12.44 -6.40
N GLU A 114 -6.87 -12.38 -7.43
CA GLU A 114 -8.32 -12.19 -7.30
C GLU A 114 -8.96 -13.33 -6.48
N GLY A 115 -8.56 -14.58 -6.75
CA GLY A 115 -9.00 -15.74 -5.98
C GLY A 115 -8.57 -15.70 -4.51
N CYS A 116 -7.36 -15.21 -4.22
CA CYS A 116 -6.89 -15.01 -2.84
C CYS A 116 -7.65 -13.89 -2.13
N GLN A 117 -7.90 -12.77 -2.81
CA GLN A 117 -8.66 -11.65 -2.26
C GLN A 117 -10.10 -12.04 -1.89
N SER A 118 -10.77 -12.82 -2.75
CA SER A 118 -12.10 -13.36 -2.45
C SER A 118 -12.09 -14.20 -1.16
N LYS A 119 -11.13 -15.12 -1.04
CA LYS A 119 -11.03 -15.99 0.15
C LYS A 119 -10.77 -15.21 1.44
N ILE A 120 -9.97 -14.14 1.37
CA ILE A 120 -9.71 -13.26 2.51
C ILE A 120 -11.01 -12.57 2.93
N SER A 121 -11.75 -11.99 1.98
CA SER A 121 -13.02 -11.32 2.26
C SER A 121 -14.05 -12.26 2.89
N ASP A 122 -14.14 -13.51 2.40
CA ASP A 122 -15.04 -14.52 2.95
C ASP A 122 -14.65 -14.89 4.40
N ALA A 123 -13.36 -15.11 4.65
CA ALA A 123 -12.85 -15.45 5.97
C ALA A 123 -13.03 -14.30 6.99
N GLU A 124 -12.78 -13.06 6.58
CA GLU A 124 -12.99 -11.87 7.41
C GLU A 124 -14.46 -11.68 7.77
N SER A 125 -15.36 -11.93 6.81
CA SER A 125 -16.80 -11.83 7.02
C SER A 125 -17.30 -12.89 8.02
N SER A 126 -16.90 -14.15 7.85
CA SER A 126 -17.26 -15.22 8.78
C SER A 126 -16.72 -14.96 10.19
N LEU A 127 -15.44 -14.59 10.31
CA LEU A 127 -14.84 -14.31 11.62
C LEU A 127 -15.46 -13.09 12.30
N GLY A 128 -15.81 -12.05 11.52
CA GLY A 128 -16.46 -10.85 12.01
C GLY A 128 -17.86 -11.12 12.56
N ASN A 129 -18.64 -11.95 11.86
CA ASN A 129 -19.99 -12.33 12.28
C ASN A 129 -19.97 -13.24 13.51
N GLU A 130 -19.18 -14.31 13.51
CA GLU A 130 -19.10 -15.23 14.66
C GLU A 130 -18.67 -14.54 15.96
N LYS A 131 -17.69 -13.63 15.88
CA LYS A 131 -17.25 -12.85 17.05
C LYS A 131 -18.33 -11.88 17.52
N ARG A 132 -19.06 -11.26 16.60
CA ARG A 132 -20.16 -10.33 16.93
C ARG A 132 -21.30 -11.07 17.60
N ASP A 133 -21.73 -12.20 17.03
CA ASP A 133 -22.80 -13.03 17.59
C ASP A 133 -22.46 -13.52 19.00
N CYS A 134 -21.21 -13.96 19.23
CA CYS A 134 -20.75 -14.37 20.56
C CYS A 134 -20.73 -13.21 21.59
N ILE A 135 -20.36 -12.00 21.15
CA ILE A 135 -20.39 -10.80 22.01
C ILE A 135 -21.83 -10.44 22.34
N ASP A 136 -22.73 -10.45 21.36
CA ASP A 136 -24.14 -10.09 21.54
C ASP A 136 -24.85 -11.07 22.48
N GLU A 137 -24.56 -12.37 22.39
CA GLU A 137 -25.08 -13.39 23.31
C GLU A 137 -24.60 -13.14 24.75
N LYS A 138 -23.30 -12.88 24.94
CA LYS A 138 -22.73 -12.56 26.26
C LYS A 138 -23.28 -11.26 26.83
N CYS A 139 -23.44 -10.23 26.01
CA CYS A 139 -24.03 -8.96 26.43
C CYS A 139 -25.50 -9.15 26.87
N SER A 140 -26.27 -9.96 26.14
CA SER A 140 -27.64 -10.29 26.50
C SER A 140 -27.73 -11.05 27.83
N ALA A 141 -26.82 -12.01 28.05
CA ALA A 141 -26.74 -12.74 29.31
C ALA A 141 -26.41 -11.83 30.51
N ILE A 142 -25.42 -10.95 30.35
CA ILE A 142 -25.03 -9.97 31.38
C ILE A 142 -26.19 -9.00 31.69
N GLN A 143 -26.91 -8.52 30.67
CA GLN A 143 -28.07 -7.66 30.87
C GLN A 143 -29.17 -8.34 31.67
N SER A 144 -29.45 -9.62 31.38
CA SER A 144 -30.41 -10.41 32.16
C SER A 144 -29.97 -10.58 33.62
N GLU A 145 -28.67 -10.85 33.86
CA GLU A 145 -28.13 -10.97 35.21
C GLU A 145 -28.22 -9.65 36.00
N ILE A 146 -27.92 -8.51 35.36
CA ILE A 146 -28.09 -7.18 35.96
C ILE A 146 -29.56 -6.94 36.33
N GLU A 147 -30.51 -7.33 35.47
CA GLU A 147 -31.93 -7.17 35.75
C GLU A 147 -32.37 -7.99 36.97
N VAL A 148 -31.93 -9.25 37.07
CA VAL A 148 -32.19 -10.11 38.24
C VAL A 148 -31.59 -9.51 39.51
N LEU A 149 -30.33 -9.04 39.46
CA LEU A 149 -29.67 -8.42 40.60
C LEU A 149 -30.39 -7.13 41.04
N ASN A 150 -30.84 -6.30 40.10
CA ASN A 150 -31.61 -5.09 40.42
C ASN A 150 -32.95 -5.43 41.10
N GLN A 151 -33.66 -6.45 40.61
CA GLN A 151 -34.87 -6.95 41.26
C GLN A 151 -34.59 -7.45 42.69
N GLN A 152 -33.50 -8.19 42.88
CA GLN A 152 -33.11 -8.69 44.20
C GLN A 152 -32.75 -7.54 45.16
N VAL A 153 -32.03 -6.52 44.69
CA VAL A 153 -31.72 -5.33 45.49
C VAL A 153 -33.00 -4.61 45.92
N GLU A 154 -33.97 -4.48 45.02
CA GLU A 154 -35.23 -3.81 45.33
C GLU A 154 -36.08 -4.60 46.34
N VAL A 155 -36.09 -5.94 46.24
CA VAL A 155 -36.72 -6.81 47.24
C VAL A 155 -36.02 -6.66 48.60
N ASN A 156 -34.70 -6.80 48.63
CA ASN A 156 -33.92 -6.66 49.88
C ASN A 156 -34.13 -5.28 50.53
N ARG A 157 -34.20 -4.22 49.72
CA ARG A 157 -34.46 -2.86 50.20
C ARG A 157 -35.83 -2.77 50.88
N LYS A 158 -36.87 -3.34 50.29
CA LYS A 158 -38.23 -3.37 50.88
C LYS A 158 -38.26 -4.17 52.17
N ASP A 159 -37.54 -5.29 52.22
CA ASP A 159 -37.45 -6.13 53.41
C ASP A 159 -36.78 -5.41 54.57
N ILE A 160 -35.64 -4.75 54.32
CA ILE A 160 -34.94 -3.92 55.31
C ILE A 160 -35.85 -2.80 55.81
N MET A 161 -36.53 -2.08 54.91
CA MET A 161 -37.45 -1.00 55.30
C MET A 161 -38.59 -1.51 56.19
N ARG A 162 -39.14 -2.69 55.88
CA ARG A 162 -40.17 -3.34 56.70
C ARG A 162 -39.64 -3.67 58.09
N CYS A 163 -38.46 -4.29 58.20
CA CYS A 163 -37.84 -4.60 59.49
C CYS A 163 -37.63 -3.33 60.34
N ILE A 164 -37.13 -2.25 59.74
CA ILE A 164 -36.94 -0.96 60.45
C ILE A 164 -38.27 -0.43 60.99
N VAL A 165 -39.34 -0.46 60.18
CA VAL A 165 -40.67 0.02 60.61
C VAL A 165 -41.24 -0.83 61.75
N GLU A 166 -41.04 -2.14 61.71
CA GLU A 166 -41.47 -3.06 62.78
C GLU A 166 -40.71 -2.79 64.08
N GLU A 167 -39.38 -2.60 64.02
CA GLU A 167 -38.56 -2.24 65.17
C GLU A 167 -38.95 -0.88 65.78
N MET A 168 -39.23 0.11 64.94
CA MET A 168 -39.71 1.43 65.42
C MET A 168 -41.03 1.32 66.17
N LYS A 169 -42.00 0.55 65.64
CA LYS A 169 -43.29 0.32 66.31
C LYS A 169 -43.12 -0.39 67.66
N MET A 170 -42.29 -1.42 67.72
CA MET A 170 -42.00 -2.12 68.97
C MET A 170 -41.36 -1.21 70.02
N THR A 171 -40.51 -0.29 69.58
CA THR A 171 -39.87 0.70 70.45
C THR A 171 -40.88 1.72 70.98
N GLU A 172 -41.76 2.25 70.11
CA GLU A 172 -42.86 3.15 70.50
C GLU A 172 -43.80 2.49 71.51
N ASP A 173 -44.23 1.25 71.25
CA ASP A 173 -45.07 0.46 72.15
C ASP A 173 -44.41 0.24 73.52
N SER A 174 -43.11 -0.05 73.52
CA SER A 174 -42.32 -0.25 74.75
C SER A 174 -42.24 1.05 75.58
N ILE A 175 -41.95 2.18 74.92
CA ILE A 175 -41.91 3.50 75.55
C ILE A 175 -43.29 3.85 76.13
N MET A 176 -44.37 3.65 75.35
CA MET A 176 -45.73 3.97 75.79
C MET A 176 -46.14 3.16 77.02
N ARG A 177 -45.87 1.85 77.04
CA ARG A 177 -46.13 1.00 78.21
C ARG A 177 -45.35 1.48 79.44
N SER A 178 -44.08 1.85 79.27
CA SER A 178 -43.25 2.38 80.37
C SER A 178 -43.84 3.67 80.95
N VAL A 179 -44.26 4.61 80.11
CA VAL A 179 -44.88 5.88 80.53
C VAL A 179 -46.19 5.63 81.29
N ILE A 180 -47.06 4.73 80.78
CA ILE A 180 -48.32 4.38 81.45
C ILE A 180 -48.05 3.81 82.85
N ILE A 181 -47.07 2.91 82.98
CA ILE A 181 -46.69 2.32 84.28
C ILE A 181 -46.21 3.41 85.24
N GLN A 182 -45.33 4.31 84.78
CA GLN A 182 -44.81 5.40 85.62
C GLN A 182 -45.93 6.35 86.10
N LEU A 183 -46.86 6.73 85.22
CA LEU A 183 -48.01 7.57 85.57
C LEU A 183 -48.95 6.86 86.55
N GLY A 184 -49.21 5.57 86.36
CA GLY A 184 -50.01 4.76 87.29
C GLY A 184 -49.40 4.68 88.69
N ILE A 185 -48.07 4.48 88.77
CA ILE A 185 -47.33 4.50 90.05
C ILE A 185 -47.41 5.89 90.70
N ALA A 186 -47.27 6.97 89.92
CA ALA A 186 -47.33 8.34 90.44
C ALA A 186 -48.73 8.70 90.97
N ALA A 187 -49.80 8.26 90.29
CA ALA A 187 -51.18 8.47 90.72
C ALA A 187 -51.53 7.71 92.02
N SER A 188 -50.96 6.52 92.23
CA SER A 188 -51.21 5.69 93.41
C SER A 188 -50.49 6.17 94.69
N LYS A 189 -49.55 7.12 94.57
CA LYS A 189 -48.77 7.70 95.68
C LYS A 189 -49.30 9.07 96.18
N LYS A 190 -50.43 9.54 95.64
CA LYS A 190 -51.14 10.75 96.09
C LYS A 190 -52.39 10.36 96.86
#